data_AF-A0A1L7D6I8-F1
#
_entry.id   AF-A0A1L7D6I8-F1
#
_cell.length_a   1.000
_cell.length_b   1.000
_cell.length_c   1.000
_cell.angle_alpha   90.00
_cell.angle_beta   90.00
_cell.angle_gamma   90.00
#
_symmetry.space_group_name_H-M   'P 1'
#
loop_
_entity.id
_entity.type
_entity.pdbx_description
1 polymer ?
#
loop_
_entity_poly.entity_id
_entity_poly.type
_entity_poly.pdbx_seq_one_letter_code
_entity_poly.pdbx_strand_id
1 'polypeptide(L)'
;MEDNVVEDANLRNFLKTFLDCVNSGNDIVAIPADEAVSPNKAAGILSMSRTHLYKLLDRGEIPFHRVGRDRRIFLKDINEYVARREGYRKQLAEDFARLDALQAEAIDELAESF
;
A
#
# COMPACT_ATOMS: atom_id res chain seq x y z
N MET A 1 14.46 23.97 21.67
CA MET A 1 13.09 23.82 21.13
C MET A 1 13.23 24.12 19.65
N GLU A 2 13.87 23.22 18.94
CA GLU A 2 14.32 23.39 17.56
C GLU A 2 14.14 22.05 16.86
N ASP A 3 13.80 22.14 15.57
CA ASP A 3 13.66 21.07 14.58
C ASP A 3 12.36 20.25 14.61
N ASN A 4 11.30 20.78 13.99
CA ASN A 4 10.24 19.93 13.40
C ASN A 4 9.71 20.43 12.04
N VAL A 5 10.58 20.99 11.19
CA VAL A 5 10.20 21.45 9.83
C VAL A 5 10.38 20.35 8.77
N VAL A 6 11.00 19.22 9.14
CA VAL A 6 11.26 18.08 8.24
C VAL A 6 10.04 17.15 8.09
N GLU A 7 8.99 17.30 8.91
CA GLU A 7 7.83 16.39 8.97
C GLU A 7 6.74 16.63 7.89
N ASP A 8 6.79 17.73 7.14
CA ASP A 8 5.63 18.21 6.38
C ASP A 8 5.67 17.87 4.87
N ALA A 9 6.61 17.05 4.39
CA ALA A 9 6.64 16.68 2.97
C ALA A 9 5.44 15.80 2.58
N ASN A 10 5.10 14.84 3.44
CA ASN A 10 3.97 13.93 3.23
C ASN A 10 2.64 14.66 3.41
N LEU A 11 2.51 15.51 4.43
CA LEU A 11 1.30 16.30 4.66
C LEU A 11 1.11 17.35 3.56
N ARG A 12 2.16 18.06 3.13
CA ARG A 12 2.09 18.95 1.97
C ARG A 12 1.69 18.23 0.69
N ASN A 13 2.24 17.04 0.41
CA ASN A 13 1.85 16.25 -0.76
C ASN A 13 0.40 15.78 -0.67
N PHE A 14 -0.03 15.31 0.51
CA PHE A 14 -1.41 14.94 0.77
C PHE A 14 -2.37 16.12 0.51
N LEU A 15 -2.07 17.31 1.06
CA LEU A 15 -2.89 18.50 0.88
C LEU A 15 -2.95 18.94 -0.58
N LYS A 16 -1.84 18.83 -1.34
CA LYS A 16 -1.84 19.09 -2.77
C LYS A 16 -2.76 18.13 -3.53
N THR A 17 -2.59 16.81 -3.33
CA THR A 17 -3.43 15.81 -3.99
C THR A 17 -4.91 15.96 -3.61
N PHE A 18 -5.18 16.32 -2.35
CA PHE A 18 -6.52 16.61 -1.87
C PHE A 18 -7.13 17.82 -2.61
N LEU A 19 -6.40 18.94 -2.68
CA LEU A 19 -6.84 20.13 -3.40
C LEU A 19 -7.06 19.86 -4.89
N ASP A 20 -6.21 19.06 -5.53
CA ASP A 20 -6.37 18.66 -6.92
C ASP A 20 -7.65 17.84 -7.15
N CYS A 21 -7.99 16.94 -6.22
CA CYS A 21 -9.26 16.21 -6.27
C CYS A 21 -10.47 17.14 -6.11
N VAL A 22 -10.42 18.08 -5.16
CA VAL A 22 -11.50 19.08 -4.97
C VAL A 22 -11.68 19.91 -6.24
N ASN A 23 -10.58 20.43 -6.80
CA ASN A 23 -10.61 21.26 -8.01
C ASN A 23 -11.13 20.50 -9.24
N SER A 24 -10.89 19.18 -9.30
CA SER A 24 -11.40 18.32 -10.37
C SER A 24 -12.89 17.99 -10.22
N GLY A 25 -13.54 18.42 -9.13
CA GLY A 25 -14.93 18.09 -8.83
C GLY A 25 -15.15 16.64 -8.40
N ASN A 26 -14.10 15.94 -7.93
CA ASN A 26 -14.21 14.58 -7.46
C ASN A 26 -14.87 14.54 -6.07
N ASP A 27 -15.80 13.61 -5.86
CA ASP A 27 -16.36 13.35 -4.53
C ASP A 27 -15.28 12.80 -3.59
N ILE A 28 -15.07 13.50 -2.47
CA ILE A 28 -14.15 13.07 -1.42
C ILE A 28 -14.94 12.61 -0.21
N VAL A 29 -14.63 11.40 0.27
CA VAL A 29 -15.28 10.81 1.45
C VAL A 29 -14.22 10.48 2.48
N ALA A 30 -14.31 11.12 3.65
CA ALA A 30 -13.53 10.74 4.83
C ALA A 30 -14.23 9.57 5.53
N ILE A 31 -13.52 8.46 5.70
CA ILE A 31 -14.04 7.25 6.36
C ILE A 31 -13.21 7.01 7.63
N PRO A 32 -13.83 6.97 8.82
CA PRO A 32 -13.16 6.60 10.07
C PRO A 32 -12.46 5.25 9.95
N ALA A 33 -11.28 5.10 10.56
CA ALA A 33 -10.47 3.88 10.46
C ALA A 33 -11.17 2.64 11.04
N ASP A 34 -12.05 2.84 12.03
CA ASP A 34 -12.83 1.79 12.68
C ASP A 34 -14.14 1.45 11.95
N GLU A 35 -14.43 2.14 10.83
CA GLU A 35 -15.60 1.84 10.04
C GLU A 35 -15.39 0.56 9.20
N ALA A 36 -16.39 -0.30 9.23
CA ALA A 36 -16.40 -1.53 8.45
C ALA A 36 -17.05 -1.30 7.07
N VAL A 37 -16.31 -1.58 6.01
CA VAL A 37 -16.77 -1.42 4.63
C VAL A 37 -17.17 -2.74 4.00
N SER A 38 -18.01 -2.67 2.97
CA SER A 38 -18.35 -3.85 2.15
C SER A 38 -17.15 -4.29 1.29
N PRO A 39 -17.07 -5.58 0.89
CA PRO A 39 -16.04 -6.05 -0.03
C PRO A 39 -16.02 -5.27 -1.35
N ASN A 40 -17.18 -4.82 -1.84
CA ASN A 40 -17.24 -4.02 -3.05
C ASN A 40 -16.53 -2.67 -2.89
N LYS A 41 -16.71 -2.01 -1.75
CA LYS A 41 -16.04 -0.75 -1.45
C LYS A 41 -14.54 -0.97 -1.19
N ALA A 42 -14.18 -2.01 -0.45
CA ALA A 42 -12.78 -2.39 -0.21
C ALA A 42 -12.03 -2.69 -1.52
N ALA A 43 -12.66 -3.36 -2.49
CA ALA A 43 -12.06 -3.63 -3.79
C ALA A 43 -11.77 -2.33 -4.56
N GLY A 44 -12.67 -1.35 -4.46
CA GLY A 44 -12.47 0.00 -5.01
C GLY A 44 -11.32 0.73 -4.32
N ILE A 45 -11.26 0.70 -2.99
CA ILE A 45 -10.17 1.31 -2.21
C ILE A 45 -8.82 0.71 -2.61
N LEU A 46 -8.74 -0.61 -2.73
CA LEU A 46 -7.53 -1.33 -3.11
C LEU A 46 -7.25 -1.33 -4.63
N SER A 47 -8.06 -0.64 -5.43
CA SER A 47 -7.97 -0.58 -6.89
C SER A 47 -7.76 -1.94 -7.55
N MET A 48 -8.53 -2.94 -7.11
CA MET A 48 -8.46 -4.32 -7.61
C MET A 48 -9.83 -4.87 -7.99
N SER A 49 -9.84 -5.97 -8.74
CA SER A 49 -11.10 -6.64 -9.06
C SER A 49 -11.74 -7.25 -7.81
N ARG A 50 -13.08 -7.25 -7.77
CA ARG A 50 -13.86 -7.86 -6.68
C ARG A 50 -13.48 -9.34 -6.50
N THR A 51 -13.36 -10.09 -7.60
CA THR A 51 -12.98 -11.50 -7.58
C THR A 51 -11.60 -11.70 -6.94
N HIS A 52 -10.64 -10.81 -7.18
CA HIS A 52 -9.34 -10.90 -6.53
C HIS A 52 -9.45 -10.66 -5.02
N LEU A 53 -10.19 -9.64 -4.60
CA LEU A 53 -10.43 -9.39 -3.18
C LEU A 53 -11.08 -10.59 -2.49
N TYR A 54 -12.11 -11.20 -3.08
CA TYR A 54 -12.76 -12.38 -2.50
C TYR A 54 -11.77 -13.53 -2.28
N LYS A 55 -10.85 -13.77 -3.21
CA LYS A 55 -9.79 -14.77 -3.04
C LYS A 55 -8.88 -14.46 -1.84
N LEU A 56 -8.53 -13.19 -1.63
CA LEU A 56 -7.72 -12.77 -0.47
C LEU A 56 -8.47 -13.02 0.84
N LEU A 57 -9.77 -12.69 0.88
CA LEU A 57 -10.63 -12.94 2.04
C LEU A 57 -10.79 -14.44 2.32
N ASP A 58 -11.00 -15.24 1.27
CA ASP A 58 -11.17 -16.71 1.40
C ASP A 58 -9.88 -17.39 1.87
N ARG A 59 -8.72 -16.83 1.52
CA ARG A 59 -7.40 -17.28 2.00
C ARG A 59 -7.05 -16.76 3.40
N GLY A 60 -7.86 -15.87 3.98
CA GLY A 60 -7.59 -15.23 5.26
C GLY A 60 -6.44 -14.21 5.22
N GLU A 61 -6.04 -13.75 4.03
CA GLU A 61 -4.97 -12.75 3.90
C GLU A 61 -5.40 -11.37 4.40
N ILE A 62 -6.71 -11.07 4.32
CA ILE A 62 -7.34 -9.88 4.86
C ILE A 62 -8.44 -10.32 5.84
N PRO A 63 -8.37 -9.92 7.12
CA PRO A 63 -9.43 -10.17 8.08
C PRO A 63 -10.79 -9.61 7.62
N PHE A 64 -11.86 -10.34 7.91
CA PHE A 64 -13.23 -9.85 7.74
C PHE A 64 -14.12 -10.43 8.82
N HIS A 65 -15.23 -9.75 9.07
CA HIS A 65 -16.29 -10.23 9.93
C HIS A 65 -17.60 -10.31 9.14
N ARG A 66 -18.58 -11.05 9.68
CA ARG A 66 -19.90 -11.16 9.07
C ARG A 66 -20.88 -10.26 9.81
N VAL A 67 -21.68 -9.53 9.05
CA VAL A 67 -22.84 -8.79 9.55
C VAL A 67 -24.06 -9.35 8.82
N GLY A 68 -24.79 -10.24 9.49
CA GLY A 68 -25.82 -11.07 8.86
C GLY A 68 -25.22 -12.01 7.81
N ARG A 69 -25.65 -11.86 6.54
CA ARG A 69 -25.15 -12.66 5.42
C ARG A 69 -23.93 -12.04 4.71
N ASP A 70 -23.66 -10.77 4.96
CA ASP A 70 -22.61 -10.04 4.25
C ASP A 70 -21.27 -10.09 5.00
N ARG A 71 -20.18 -10.05 4.23
CA ARG A 71 -18.84 -9.78 4.76
C ARG A 71 -18.66 -8.27 4.95
N ARG A 72 -17.89 -7.89 5.96
CA ARG A 72 -17.49 -6.52 6.29
C ARG A 72 -16.03 -6.53 6.72
N ILE A 73 -15.28 -5.52 6.28
CA ILE A 73 -13.83 -5.42 6.44
C ILE A 73 -13.55 -4.08 7.09
N PHE A 74 -12.82 -4.03 8.20
CA PHE A 74 -12.44 -2.76 8.80
C PHE A 74 -11.38 -2.07 7.96
N LEU A 75 -11.41 -0.72 7.90
CA LEU A 75 -10.37 0.03 7.19
C LEU A 75 -8.97 -0.25 7.76
N LYS A 76 -8.86 -0.42 9.09
CA LYS A 76 -7.58 -0.80 9.71
C LYS A 76 -6.98 -2.07 9.08
N ASP A 77 -7.80 -3.09 8.84
CA ASP A 77 -7.36 -4.38 8.31
C ASP A 77 -6.91 -4.25 6.83
N ILE A 78 -7.57 -3.35 6.09
CA ILE A 78 -7.17 -2.98 4.72
C ILE A 78 -5.81 -2.28 4.74
N ASN A 79 -5.63 -1.31 5.64
CA ASN A 79 -4.39 -0.56 5.75
C ASN A 79 -3.21 -1.45 6.18
N GLU A 80 -3.42 -2.34 7.15
CA GLU A 80 -2.41 -3.34 7.56
C GLU A 80 -2.02 -4.26 6.40
N TYR A 81 -2.99 -4.70 5.60
CA TYR A 81 -2.71 -5.50 4.40
C TYR A 81 -1.85 -4.75 3.38
N VAL A 82 -2.17 -3.47 3.11
CA VAL A 82 -1.40 -2.63 2.18
C VAL A 82 0.02 -2.42 2.70
N ALA A 83 0.18 -2.02 3.97
CA ALA A 83 1.47 -1.78 4.59
C ALA A 83 2.36 -3.03 4.55
N ARG A 84 1.79 -4.21 4.87
CA ARG A 84 2.51 -5.49 4.76
C ARG A 84 2.97 -5.75 3.32
N ARG A 85 2.10 -5.51 2.33
CA ARG A 85 2.43 -5.72 0.91
C ARG A 85 3.51 -4.76 0.42
N GLU A 86 3.48 -3.50 0.84
CA GLU A 86 4.52 -2.52 0.52
C GLU A 86 5.87 -2.89 1.14
N GLY A 87 5.87 -3.38 2.39
CA GLY A 87 7.06 -3.90 3.04
C GLY A 87 7.72 -5.03 2.24
N TYR A 88 6.93 -6.01 1.80
CA TYR A 88 7.44 -7.10 0.94
C TYR A 88 7.97 -6.60 -0.41
N ARG A 89 7.29 -5.64 -1.04
CA ARG A 89 7.76 -5.04 -2.30
C ARG A 89 9.10 -4.34 -2.13
N LYS A 90 9.26 -3.59 -1.04
CA LYS A 90 10.50 -2.88 -0.71
C LYS A 90 11.65 -3.87 -0.48
N GLN A 91 11.43 -4.89 0.35
CA GLN A 91 12.43 -5.93 0.60
C GLN A 91 12.87 -6.63 -0.68
N LEU A 92 11.91 -7.02 -1.53
CA LEU A 92 12.22 -7.67 -2.81
C LEU A 92 13.06 -6.76 -3.72
N ALA A 93 12.73 -5.48 -3.80
CA ALA A 93 13.50 -4.51 -4.58
C ALA A 93 14.93 -4.32 -4.03
N GLU A 94 15.10 -4.28 -2.71
CA GLU A 94 16.40 -4.21 -2.05
C GLU A 94 17.25 -5.47 -2.32
N ASP A 95 16.64 -6.65 -2.27
CA ASP A 95 17.32 -7.91 -2.54
C ASP A 95 17.77 -7.98 -4.01
N PHE A 96 16.93 -7.57 -4.96
CA PHE A 96 17.33 -7.49 -6.38
C PHE A 96 18.46 -6.48 -6.60
N ALA A 97 18.37 -5.28 -6.02
CA ALA A 97 19.43 -4.29 -6.13
C ALA A 97 20.77 -4.78 -5.55
N ARG A 98 20.73 -5.56 -4.46
CA ARG A 98 21.93 -6.18 -3.88
C ARG A 98 22.53 -7.24 -4.82
N LEU A 99 21.69 -8.07 -5.43
CA LEU A 99 22.15 -9.09 -6.38
C LEU A 99 22.80 -8.46 -7.61
N ASP A 100 22.20 -7.40 -8.16
CA ASP A 100 22.75 -6.68 -9.31
C ASP A 100 24.12 -6.07 -8.98
N ALA A 101 24.28 -5.49 -7.78
CA ALA A 101 25.55 -4.93 -7.33
C ALA A 101 26.66 -6.00 -7.19
N LEU A 102 26.34 -7.15 -6.59
CA LEU A 102 27.26 -8.28 -6.47
C LEU A 102 27.65 -8.84 -7.84
N GLN A 103 26.71 -8.89 -8.77
CA GLN A 103 26.96 -9.36 -10.13
C GLN A 103 27.87 -8.41 -10.90
N ALA A 104 27.71 -7.09 -10.73
CA ALA A 104 28.59 -6.10 -11.34
C ALA A 104 30.02 -6.21 -10.80
N GLU A 105 30.20 -6.32 -9.48
CA GLU A 105 31.51 -6.46 -8.85
C GLU A 105 32.24 -7.74 -9.29
N ALA A 106 31.53 -8.87 -9.38
CA ALA A 106 32.11 -10.12 -9.86
C ALA A 106 32.50 -10.09 -11.36
N ILE A 107 31.76 -9.32 -12.18
CA ILE A 107 32.12 -9.12 -13.59
C ILE A 107 33.39 -8.26 -13.70
N ASP A 108 33.51 -7.21 -12.90
CA ASP A 108 34.69 -6.36 -12.86
C ASP A 108 35.95 -7.13 -12.40
N GLU A 109 35.84 -7.96 -11.35
CA GLU A 109 36.94 -8.82 -10.88
C GLU A 109 37.44 -9.79 -11.96
N LEU A 110 36.53 -10.37 -12.75
CA LEU A 110 36.90 -11.25 -13.86
C LEU A 110 37.56 -10.48 -15.00
N ALA A 111 37.13 -9.24 -15.27
CA ALA A 111 37.70 -8.40 -16.32
C ALA A 111 39.12 -7.94 -15.99
N GLU A 112 39.46 -7.74 -14.72
CA GLU A 112 40.81 -7.38 -14.26
C GLU A 112 41.79 -8.58 -14.23
N SER A 113 41.30 -9.80 -14.42
CA SER A 113 42.11 -11.04 -14.43
C SER A 113 42.60 -11.46 -15.83
N PHE A 114 42.29 -10.71 -16.90
CA PHE A 114 42.72 -10.96 -18.29
C PHE A 114 43.53 -9.79 -18.85
#